data_AF-A0A2L2WWD4-F1
#
_entry.id   AF-A0A2L2WWD4-F1
#
_cell.length_a   1.000
_cell.length_b   1.000
_cell.length_c   1.000
_cell.angle_alpha   90.00
_cell.angle_beta   90.00
_cell.angle_gamma   90.00
#
_symmetry.space_group_name_H-M   'P 1'
#
loop_
_entity.id
_entity.type
_entity.pdbx_description
1 polymer ?
#
loop_
_entity_poly.entity_id
_entity_poly.type
_entity_poly.pdbx_seq_one_letter_code
_entity_poly.pdbx_strand_id
1 'polypeptide(L)'
;ELARALRSDSKKQGNWGEMILGNLLQASGLTEGRDYVVQAGTEDGEGRRLIPDVVVNLPGNRAVIVDSKVSLTAFTAYVAADDAEEQKRMLREHVASVRRHVKELSQKRYDKVVKNSIGYVLMFIPGEAPYVAAVSADERLTADAYAQRVILLNPTNLLMALQLAYNLWQSEMQSRSVGEIYTSAERLYKKFTLFAQNFVQIGRGIRQLSDVYERSEKQLTTGRGNIISQLEGWKKKGLTPPADIPDALM
;
A
#
# COMPACT_ATOMS: atom_id res chain seq x y z
N GLU A 1 -3.07 -22.24 -34.76
CA GLU A 1 -4.52 -22.49 -34.74
C GLU A 1 -5.36 -21.37 -34.10
N LEU A 2 -4.91 -20.69 -33.04
CA LEU A 2 -5.60 -19.54 -32.43
C LEU A 2 -5.91 -18.37 -33.40
N ALA A 3 -5.02 -18.06 -34.35
CA ALA A 3 -5.23 -16.99 -35.34
C ALA A 3 -6.44 -17.25 -36.27
N ARG A 4 -6.87 -18.50 -36.43
CA ARG A 4 -8.02 -18.87 -37.29
C ARG A 4 -9.36 -18.74 -36.55
N ALA A 5 -9.36 -18.84 -35.22
CA ALA A 5 -10.55 -18.75 -34.37
C ALA A 5 -11.04 -17.31 -34.13
N LEU A 6 -10.20 -16.30 -34.41
CA LEU A 6 -10.48 -14.88 -34.23
C LEU A 6 -11.01 -14.18 -35.50
N ARG A 7 -11.38 -14.95 -36.53
CA ARG A 7 -11.92 -14.39 -37.78
C ARG A 7 -13.33 -13.82 -37.54
N SER A 8 -13.49 -12.57 -37.98
CA SER A 8 -14.71 -11.81 -38.29
C SER A 8 -15.61 -11.23 -37.19
N ASP A 9 -15.27 -11.30 -35.90
CA ASP A 9 -16.11 -10.66 -34.86
C ASP A 9 -15.28 -9.68 -34.00
N SER A 10 -15.36 -8.38 -34.35
CA SER A 10 -14.69 -7.29 -33.62
C SER A 10 -15.05 -7.27 -32.13
N LYS A 11 -16.26 -7.74 -31.79
CA LYS A 11 -16.71 -7.88 -30.40
C LYS A 11 -15.96 -8.99 -29.67
N LYS A 12 -15.68 -10.12 -30.33
CA LYS A 12 -14.89 -11.22 -29.74
C LYS A 12 -13.42 -10.84 -29.55
N GLN A 13 -12.86 -10.07 -30.49
CA GLN A 13 -11.49 -9.56 -30.36
C GLN A 13 -11.37 -8.57 -29.20
N GLY A 14 -12.35 -7.66 -29.03
CA GLY A 14 -12.41 -6.76 -27.88
C GLY A 14 -12.47 -7.52 -26.55
N ASN A 15 -13.40 -8.47 -26.43
CA ASN A 15 -13.53 -9.29 -25.22
C ASN A 15 -12.25 -10.10 -24.92
N TRP A 16 -11.52 -10.55 -25.95
CA TRP A 16 -10.26 -11.27 -25.77
C TRP A 16 -9.13 -10.36 -25.27
N GLY A 17 -9.07 -9.11 -25.77
CA GLY A 17 -8.14 -8.09 -25.28
C GLY A 17 -8.39 -7.74 -23.81
N GLU A 18 -9.66 -7.55 -23.42
CA GLU A 18 -10.06 -7.30 -22.03
C GLU A 18 -9.70 -8.48 -21.11
N MET A 19 -9.92 -9.72 -21.57
CA MET A 19 -9.54 -10.93 -20.83
C MET A 19 -8.03 -11.01 -20.60
N ILE A 20 -7.21 -10.73 -21.61
CA ILE A 20 -5.74 -10.71 -21.46
C ILE A 20 -5.34 -9.63 -20.46
N LEU A 21 -5.91 -8.42 -20.59
CA LEU A 21 -5.63 -7.32 -19.66
C LEU A 21 -5.99 -7.70 -18.22
N GLY A 22 -7.18 -8.29 -17.99
CA GLY A 22 -7.60 -8.78 -16.67
C GLY A 22 -6.65 -9.82 -16.10
N ASN A 23 -6.22 -10.79 -16.92
CA ASN A 23 -5.26 -11.81 -16.50
C ASN A 23 -3.90 -11.22 -16.13
N LEU A 24 -3.42 -10.20 -16.88
CA LEU A 24 -2.15 -9.52 -16.58
C LEU A 24 -2.24 -8.74 -15.26
N LEU A 25 -3.35 -8.06 -15.01
CA LEU A 25 -3.58 -7.36 -13.75
C LEU A 25 -3.56 -8.33 -12.56
N GLN A 26 -4.24 -9.47 -12.68
CA GLN A 26 -4.20 -10.51 -11.65
C GLN A 26 -2.79 -11.12 -11.47
N ALA A 27 -2.10 -11.42 -12.57
CA ALA A 27 -0.76 -12.00 -12.55
C ALA A 27 0.32 -11.05 -12.01
N SER A 28 0.08 -9.74 -12.07
CA SER A 28 1.00 -8.72 -11.53
C SER A 28 0.98 -8.60 -10.01
N GLY A 29 0.10 -9.33 -9.31
CA GLY A 29 -0.06 -9.28 -7.86
C GLY A 29 -0.94 -8.11 -7.38
N LEU A 30 -1.50 -7.33 -8.30
CA LEU A 30 -2.41 -6.24 -7.99
C LEU A 30 -3.79 -6.79 -7.59
N THR A 31 -4.41 -6.13 -6.62
CA THR A 31 -5.74 -6.47 -6.08
C THR A 31 -6.79 -5.51 -6.63
N GLU A 32 -7.87 -6.04 -7.22
CA GLU A 32 -9.00 -5.23 -7.70
C GLU A 32 -9.69 -4.48 -6.54
N GLY A 33 -10.15 -3.26 -6.80
CA GLY A 33 -10.76 -2.36 -5.81
C GLY A 33 -9.75 -1.63 -4.92
N ARG A 34 -8.53 -2.15 -4.78
CA ARG A 34 -7.42 -1.50 -4.05
C ARG A 34 -6.40 -0.89 -4.99
N ASP A 35 -5.79 -1.73 -5.83
CA ASP A 35 -4.64 -1.38 -6.67
C ASP A 35 -5.08 -1.01 -8.09
N TYR A 36 -6.22 -1.51 -8.55
CA TYR A 36 -6.84 -1.09 -9.80
C TYR A 36 -8.37 -1.22 -9.73
N VAL A 37 -9.07 -0.53 -10.63
CA VAL A 37 -10.52 -0.60 -10.79
C VAL A 37 -10.84 -0.82 -12.26
N VAL A 38 -11.68 -1.82 -12.54
CA VAL A 38 -12.20 -2.11 -13.89
C VAL A 38 -13.50 -1.35 -14.11
N GLN A 39 -13.67 -0.74 -15.29
CA GLN A 39 -14.89 0.00 -15.67
C GLN A 39 -15.35 1.00 -14.60
N ALA A 40 -14.48 1.95 -14.26
CA ALA A 40 -14.83 3.06 -13.37
C ALA A 40 -15.91 3.93 -14.02
N GLY A 41 -17.18 3.60 -13.77
CA GLY A 41 -18.34 4.41 -14.14
C GLY A 41 -18.27 5.76 -13.44
N THR A 42 -17.53 6.68 -14.03
CA THR A 42 -17.41 8.06 -13.56
C THR A 42 -18.16 8.91 -14.56
N GLU A 43 -19.30 9.47 -14.14
CA GLU A 43 -20.01 10.47 -14.93
C GLU A 43 -19.18 11.75 -14.92
N ASP A 44 -18.88 12.31 -16.09
CA ASP A 44 -18.43 13.69 -16.16
C ASP A 44 -19.61 14.62 -15.84
N GLY A 45 -19.34 15.82 -15.34
CA GLY A 45 -20.36 16.83 -15.07
C GLY A 45 -21.05 17.40 -16.32
N GLU A 46 -20.76 16.88 -17.51
CA GLU A 46 -21.28 17.30 -18.82
C GLU A 46 -22.12 16.19 -19.53
N GLY A 47 -22.40 15.07 -18.84
CA GLY A 47 -23.24 13.98 -19.34
C GLY A 47 -22.58 13.05 -20.37
N ARG A 48 -21.25 13.11 -20.58
CA ARG A 48 -20.52 12.17 -21.44
C ARG A 48 -19.79 11.13 -20.61
N ARG A 49 -20.20 9.86 -20.74
CA ARG A 49 -19.50 8.72 -20.11
C ARG A 49 -18.15 8.48 -20.79
N LEU A 50 -17.09 9.02 -20.22
CA LEU A 50 -15.71 8.62 -20.49
C LEU A 50 -15.32 7.54 -19.47
N ILE A 51 -15.59 6.29 -19.80
CA ILE A 51 -15.25 5.14 -18.96
C ILE A 51 -13.93 4.56 -19.48
N PRO A 52 -12.80 4.73 -18.77
CA PRO A 52 -11.59 3.99 -19.08
C PRO A 52 -11.79 2.49 -18.80
N ASP A 53 -11.12 1.63 -19.57
CA ASP A 53 -11.20 0.18 -19.37
C ASP A 53 -10.70 -0.19 -17.97
N VAL A 54 -9.52 0.34 -17.59
CA VAL A 54 -8.90 0.10 -16.28
C VAL A 54 -8.20 1.36 -15.78
N VAL A 55 -8.36 1.65 -14.49
CA VAL A 55 -7.55 2.64 -13.77
C VAL A 55 -6.66 1.90 -12.77
N VAL A 56 -5.34 2.07 -12.89
CA VAL A 56 -4.36 1.49 -11.96
C VAL A 56 -3.87 2.57 -11.01
N ASN A 57 -3.99 2.31 -9.72
CA ASN A 57 -3.53 3.19 -8.65
C ASN A 57 -2.02 3.01 -8.48
N LEU A 58 -1.31 4.13 -8.42
CA LEU A 58 0.13 4.21 -8.25
C LEU A 58 0.49 4.79 -6.87
N PRO A 59 1.70 4.47 -6.38
CA PRO A 59 2.25 5.05 -5.14
C PRO A 59 2.22 6.58 -5.14
N GLY A 60 2.06 7.15 -3.93
CA GLY A 60 1.92 8.58 -3.75
C GLY A 60 0.58 9.16 -4.24
N ASN A 61 -0.51 8.37 -4.18
CA ASN A 61 -1.87 8.77 -4.54
C ASN A 61 -2.00 9.22 -6.01
N ARG A 62 -1.27 8.56 -6.92
CA ARG A 62 -1.33 8.82 -8.37
C ARG A 62 -2.13 7.72 -9.06
N ALA A 63 -2.53 7.95 -10.31
CA ALA A 63 -3.23 6.95 -11.11
C ALA A 63 -2.74 6.95 -12.56
N VAL A 64 -2.88 5.81 -13.23
CA VAL A 64 -2.65 5.68 -14.67
C VAL A 64 -3.80 4.92 -15.30
N ILE A 65 -4.20 5.34 -16.50
CA ILE A 65 -5.27 4.70 -17.27
C ILE A 65 -4.66 3.68 -18.23
N VAL A 66 -5.31 2.51 -18.35
CA VAL A 66 -5.04 1.52 -19.39
C VAL A 66 -6.28 1.38 -20.28
N ASP A 67 -6.11 1.45 -21.60
CA ASP A 67 -7.18 1.31 -22.61
C ASP A 67 -6.73 0.30 -23.68
N SER A 68 -7.56 -0.70 -23.97
CA SER A 68 -7.20 -1.94 -24.68
C SER A 68 -7.79 -2.09 -26.08
N LYS A 69 -8.48 -1.06 -26.58
CA LYS A 69 -9.44 -1.19 -27.69
C LYS A 69 -8.84 -1.23 -29.11
N VAL A 70 -7.66 -1.85 -29.29
CA VAL A 70 -6.99 -1.92 -30.59
C VAL A 70 -7.58 -3.05 -31.44
N SER A 71 -8.14 -2.70 -32.60
CA SER A 71 -8.65 -3.70 -33.56
C SER A 71 -7.49 -4.49 -34.17
N LEU A 72 -7.55 -5.82 -34.07
CA LEU A 72 -6.60 -6.74 -34.69
C LEU A 72 -7.00 -7.18 -36.09
N THR A 73 -8.05 -6.58 -36.68
CA THR A 73 -8.60 -7.02 -37.97
C THR A 73 -7.57 -6.90 -39.09
N ALA A 74 -6.92 -5.74 -39.23
CA ALA A 74 -5.90 -5.49 -40.24
C ALA A 74 -4.65 -6.36 -40.03
N PHE A 75 -4.22 -6.55 -38.78
CA PHE A 75 -3.12 -7.48 -38.45
C PHE A 75 -3.45 -8.94 -38.82
N THR A 76 -4.67 -9.39 -38.53
CA THR A 76 -5.11 -10.75 -38.87
C THR A 76 -5.11 -10.96 -40.39
N ALA A 77 -5.55 -9.95 -41.15
CA ALA A 77 -5.51 -9.97 -42.61
C ALA A 77 -4.07 -9.92 -43.14
N TYR A 78 -3.19 -9.14 -42.52
CA TYR A 78 -1.75 -9.09 -42.85
C TYR A 78 -1.08 -10.45 -42.70
N VAL A 79 -1.34 -11.17 -41.61
CA VAL A 79 -0.79 -12.52 -41.38
C VAL A 79 -1.38 -13.56 -42.34
N ALA A 80 -2.61 -13.35 -42.81
CA ALA A 80 -3.33 -14.29 -43.67
C ALA A 80 -3.20 -13.98 -45.17
N ALA A 81 -2.52 -12.90 -45.57
CA ALA A 81 -2.34 -12.52 -46.96
C ALA A 81 -1.37 -13.47 -47.67
N ASP A 82 -1.77 -13.97 -48.84
CA ASP A 82 -0.98 -14.91 -49.64
C ASP A 82 -0.05 -14.20 -50.65
N ASP A 83 -0.33 -12.94 -50.98
CA ASP A 83 0.49 -12.12 -51.87
C ASP A 83 1.17 -10.93 -51.15
N ALA A 84 2.34 -10.56 -51.64
CA ALA A 84 3.20 -9.56 -50.99
C ALA A 84 2.62 -8.15 -51.02
N GLU A 85 1.80 -7.80 -52.02
CA GLU A 85 1.23 -6.46 -52.15
C GLU A 85 0.06 -6.27 -51.19
N GLU A 86 -0.80 -7.28 -51.07
CA GLU A 86 -1.86 -7.33 -50.08
C GLU A 86 -1.30 -7.36 -48.66
N GLN A 87 -0.23 -8.12 -48.42
CA GLN A 87 0.47 -8.13 -47.15
C GLN A 87 0.97 -6.72 -46.77
N LYS A 88 1.66 -6.02 -47.68
CA LYS A 88 2.08 -4.62 -47.44
C LYS A 88 0.90 -3.68 -47.23
N ARG A 89 -0.23 -3.89 -47.92
CA ARG A 89 -1.43 -3.07 -47.78
C ARG A 89 -2.05 -3.25 -46.39
N MET A 90 -2.20 -4.48 -45.93
CA MET A 90 -2.75 -4.80 -44.60
C MET A 90 -1.85 -4.35 -43.46
N LEU A 91 -0.52 -4.40 -43.63
CA LEU A 91 0.41 -3.85 -42.65
C LEU A 91 0.24 -2.33 -42.51
N ARG A 92 0.10 -1.61 -43.63
CA ARG A 92 -0.17 -0.16 -43.62
C ARG A 92 -1.49 0.16 -42.94
N GLU A 93 -2.53 -0.61 -43.19
CA GLU A 93 -3.83 -0.43 -42.52
C GLU A 93 -3.74 -0.73 -41.01
N HIS A 94 -2.94 -1.71 -40.60
CA HIS A 94 -2.69 -1.99 -39.18
C HIS A 94 -2.02 -0.81 -38.47
N VAL A 95 -0.96 -0.25 -39.04
CA VAL A 95 -0.31 0.96 -38.51
C VAL A 95 -1.28 2.14 -38.46
N ALA A 96 -2.06 2.34 -39.53
CA ALA A 96 -3.06 3.41 -39.59
C ALA A 96 -4.13 3.25 -38.49
N SER A 97 -4.58 2.02 -38.23
CA SER A 97 -5.51 1.68 -37.15
C SER A 97 -4.93 2.05 -35.77
N VAL A 98 -3.67 1.66 -35.50
CA VAL A 98 -2.98 2.02 -34.25
C VAL A 98 -2.87 3.53 -34.09
N ARG A 99 -2.46 4.27 -35.13
CA ARG A 99 -2.35 5.74 -35.10
C ARG A 99 -3.70 6.42 -34.86
N ARG A 100 -4.78 5.88 -35.44
CA ARG A 100 -6.14 6.37 -35.22
C ARG A 100 -6.53 6.25 -33.74
N HIS A 101 -6.25 5.10 -33.13
CA HIS A 101 -6.54 4.86 -31.72
C HIS A 101 -5.70 5.75 -30.79
N VAL A 102 -4.41 5.95 -31.10
CA VAL A 102 -3.56 6.93 -30.39
C VAL A 102 -4.21 8.32 -30.40
N LYS A 103 -4.65 8.78 -31.57
CA LYS A 103 -5.31 10.08 -31.71
C LYS A 103 -6.61 10.14 -30.92
N GLU A 104 -7.45 9.11 -31.01
CA GLU A 104 -8.69 9.01 -30.23
C GLU A 104 -8.43 9.09 -28.73
N LEU A 105 -7.46 8.34 -28.21
CA LEU A 105 -7.08 8.35 -26.79
C LEU A 105 -6.51 9.69 -26.34
N SER A 106 -5.69 10.35 -27.17
CA SER A 106 -5.14 11.67 -26.86
C SER A 106 -6.21 12.75 -26.70
N GLN A 107 -7.35 12.58 -27.39
CA GLN A 107 -8.48 13.50 -27.32
C GLN A 107 -9.39 13.22 -26.12
N LYS A 108 -9.38 11.98 -25.60
CA LYS A 108 -10.07 11.63 -24.36
C LYS A 108 -9.34 12.29 -23.18
N ARG A 109 -9.95 13.33 -22.61
CA ARG A 109 -9.42 14.05 -21.45
C ARG A 109 -9.62 13.28 -20.14
N TYR A 110 -9.06 12.07 -20.05
CA TYR A 110 -9.14 11.24 -18.86
C TYR A 110 -8.50 11.89 -17.63
N ASP A 111 -7.55 12.82 -17.82
CA ASP A 111 -6.97 13.65 -16.78
C ASP A 111 -8.01 14.49 -16.01
N LYS A 112 -9.15 14.81 -16.64
CA LYS A 112 -10.25 15.54 -16.00
C LYS A 112 -11.20 14.65 -15.18
N VAL A 113 -11.22 13.36 -15.49
CA VAL A 113 -12.17 12.39 -14.91
C VAL A 113 -11.48 11.52 -13.85
N VAL A 114 -10.20 11.21 -14.04
CA VAL A 114 -9.38 10.41 -13.13
C VAL A 114 -8.52 11.33 -12.29
N LYS A 115 -8.89 11.45 -11.00
CA LYS A 115 -8.14 12.24 -10.02
C LYS A 115 -6.69 11.75 -9.93
N ASN A 116 -5.75 12.70 -9.89
CA ASN A 116 -4.31 12.44 -9.77
C ASN A 116 -3.72 11.55 -10.89
N SER A 117 -4.33 11.56 -12.08
CA SER A 117 -3.76 10.92 -13.26
C SER A 117 -2.35 11.48 -13.56
N ILE A 118 -1.41 10.61 -13.92
CA ILE A 118 -0.06 11.01 -14.32
C ILE A 118 -0.01 11.70 -15.70
N GLY A 119 -1.17 11.87 -16.34
CA GLY A 119 -1.29 12.58 -17.61
C GLY A 119 -0.92 11.77 -18.84
N TYR A 120 -0.67 10.46 -18.68
CA TYR A 120 -0.44 9.50 -19.77
C TYR A 120 -1.53 8.43 -19.78
N VAL A 121 -1.85 7.94 -20.98
CA VAL A 121 -2.72 6.78 -21.20
C VAL A 121 -1.88 5.62 -21.72
N LEU A 122 -1.98 4.46 -21.09
CA LEU A 122 -1.36 3.23 -21.56
C LEU A 122 -2.29 2.57 -22.57
N MET A 123 -1.89 2.57 -23.83
CA MET A 123 -2.62 1.91 -24.91
C MET A 123 -2.10 0.48 -25.04
N PHE A 124 -2.95 -0.48 -24.66
CA PHE A 124 -2.63 -1.89 -24.67
C PHE A 124 -2.96 -2.52 -26.02
N ILE A 125 -1.96 -3.09 -26.70
CA ILE A 125 -2.13 -3.88 -27.91
C ILE A 125 -2.15 -5.37 -27.52
N PRO A 126 -3.28 -6.08 -27.73
CA PRO A 126 -3.40 -7.47 -27.34
C PRO A 126 -2.56 -8.38 -28.25
N GLY A 127 -1.37 -8.74 -27.76
CA GLY A 127 -0.44 -9.67 -28.37
C GLY A 127 0.90 -9.05 -28.77
N GLU A 128 1.94 -9.87 -28.71
CA GLU A 128 3.32 -9.46 -29.05
C GLU A 128 3.48 -9.16 -30.55
N ALA A 129 3.04 -10.08 -31.41
CA ALA A 129 3.18 -9.96 -32.86
C ALA A 129 2.51 -8.70 -33.47
N PRO A 130 1.25 -8.33 -33.13
CA PRO A 130 0.66 -7.10 -33.66
C PRO A 130 1.37 -5.84 -33.17
N TYR A 131 1.90 -5.82 -31.94
CA TYR A 131 2.69 -4.70 -31.44
C TYR A 131 3.99 -4.54 -32.25
N VAL A 132 4.76 -5.63 -32.37
CA VAL A 132 6.04 -5.63 -33.10
C VAL A 132 5.82 -5.24 -34.57
N ALA A 133 4.81 -5.81 -35.23
CA ALA A 133 4.51 -5.48 -36.62
C ALA A 133 4.22 -3.98 -36.83
N ALA A 134 3.50 -3.34 -35.90
CA ALA A 134 3.21 -1.91 -36.00
C ALA A 134 4.46 -1.04 -35.79
N VAL A 135 5.24 -1.32 -34.73
CA VAL A 135 6.42 -0.52 -34.38
C VAL A 135 7.56 -0.72 -35.40
N SER A 136 7.71 -1.92 -35.95
CA SER A 136 8.70 -2.19 -37.00
C SER A 136 8.32 -1.57 -38.36
N ALA A 137 7.04 -1.42 -38.65
CA ALA A 137 6.57 -0.83 -39.90
C ALA A 137 6.62 0.71 -39.91
N ASP A 138 6.67 1.34 -38.74
CA ASP A 138 6.70 2.80 -38.58
C ASP A 138 7.54 3.18 -37.36
N GLU A 139 8.81 3.51 -37.61
CA GLU A 139 9.80 3.85 -36.58
C GLU A 139 9.39 5.06 -35.71
N ARG A 140 8.51 5.93 -36.23
CA ARG A 140 8.05 7.12 -35.52
C ARG A 140 6.81 6.88 -34.67
N LEU A 141 6.15 5.74 -34.82
CA LEU A 141 4.87 5.45 -34.18
C LEU A 141 4.90 5.65 -32.66
N THR A 142 5.94 5.12 -32.01
CA THR A 142 6.09 5.20 -30.54
C THR A 142 6.38 6.63 -30.08
N ALA A 143 7.27 7.35 -30.78
CA ALA A 143 7.62 8.73 -30.48
C ALA A 143 6.43 9.69 -30.68
N ASP A 144 5.69 9.53 -31.78
CA ASP A 144 4.50 10.33 -32.09
C ASP A 144 3.36 10.05 -31.08
N ALA A 145 3.20 8.79 -30.64
CA ALA A 145 2.24 8.45 -29.58
C ALA A 145 2.63 9.06 -28.24
N TYR A 146 3.92 8.99 -27.88
CA TYR A 146 4.44 9.57 -26.65
C TYR A 146 4.25 11.09 -26.61
N ALA A 147 4.50 11.79 -27.72
CA ALA A 147 4.25 13.23 -27.85
C ALA A 147 2.77 13.60 -27.65
N GLN A 148 1.86 12.67 -27.94
CA GLN A 148 0.42 12.78 -27.69
C GLN A 148 0.00 12.23 -26.32
N ARG A 149 0.95 11.96 -25.43
CA ARG A 149 0.74 11.41 -24.08
C ARG A 149 0.09 10.01 -24.06
N VAL A 150 0.36 9.21 -25.09
CA VAL A 150 -0.07 7.81 -25.18
C VAL A 150 1.16 6.91 -25.24
N ILE A 151 1.21 5.89 -24.37
CA ILE A 151 2.30 4.91 -24.34
C ILE A 151 1.77 3.60 -24.87
N LEU A 152 2.35 3.10 -25.96
CA LEU A 152 2.00 1.80 -26.54
C LEU A 152 2.66 0.69 -25.73
N LEU A 153 1.87 -0.32 -25.33
CA LEU A 153 2.36 -1.48 -24.59
C LEU A 153 1.83 -2.78 -25.19
N ASN A 154 2.70 -3.78 -25.25
CA ASN A 154 2.36 -5.20 -25.45
C ASN A 154 2.11 -5.86 -24.07
N PRO A 155 1.67 -7.14 -24.03
CA PRO A 155 1.47 -7.88 -22.78
C PRO A 155 2.70 -7.89 -21.87
N THR A 156 3.89 -8.12 -22.43
CA THR A 156 5.13 -8.23 -21.64
C THR A 156 5.49 -6.90 -20.98
N ASN A 157 5.48 -5.80 -21.72
CA ASN A 157 5.84 -4.48 -21.19
C ASN A 157 4.79 -3.98 -20.19
N LEU A 158 3.50 -4.28 -20.42
CA LEU A 158 2.47 -3.96 -19.45
C LEU A 158 2.68 -4.73 -18.14
N LEU A 159 2.94 -6.04 -18.20
CA LEU A 159 3.24 -6.83 -17.01
C LEU A 159 4.43 -6.25 -16.22
N MET A 160 5.52 -5.90 -16.92
CA MET A 160 6.69 -5.28 -16.30
C MET A 160 6.34 -3.94 -15.63
N ALA A 161 5.58 -3.08 -16.31
CA ALA A 161 5.14 -1.81 -15.75
C ALA A 161 4.28 -1.99 -14.49
N LEU A 162 3.37 -2.96 -14.50
CA LEU A 162 2.52 -3.28 -13.36
C LEU A 162 3.32 -3.89 -12.20
N GLN A 163 4.29 -4.77 -12.47
CA GLN A 163 5.20 -5.29 -11.44
C GLN A 163 6.07 -4.20 -10.80
N LEU A 164 6.57 -3.25 -11.60
CA LEU A 164 7.30 -2.11 -11.07
C LEU A 164 6.42 -1.25 -10.16
N ALA A 165 5.17 -1.00 -10.58
CA ALA A 165 4.20 -0.31 -9.74
C ALA A 165 3.97 -1.09 -8.42
N TYR A 166 3.73 -2.40 -8.50
CA TYR A 166 3.54 -3.26 -7.33
C TYR A 166 4.74 -3.24 -6.37
N ASN A 167 5.97 -3.32 -6.89
CA ASN A 167 7.18 -3.27 -6.07
C ASN A 167 7.33 -1.91 -5.36
N LEU A 168 6.99 -0.81 -6.03
CA LEU A 168 6.97 0.50 -5.40
C LEU A 168 5.89 0.60 -4.31
N TRP A 169 4.72 -0.02 -4.51
CA TRP A 169 3.68 -0.15 -3.47
C TRP A 169 4.19 -0.90 -2.24
N GLN A 170 4.82 -2.06 -2.43
CA GLN A 170 5.39 -2.85 -1.33
C GLN A 170 6.45 -2.06 -0.55
N SER A 171 7.31 -1.34 -1.27
CA SER A 171 8.32 -0.46 -0.67
C SER A 171 7.69 0.67 0.16
N GLU A 172 6.65 1.34 -0.35
CA GLU A 172 5.95 2.41 0.37
C GLU A 172 5.27 1.88 1.63
N MET A 173 4.60 0.72 1.55
CA MET A 173 3.97 0.07 2.71
C MET A 173 5.00 -0.30 3.78
N GLN A 174 6.14 -0.89 3.38
CA GLN A 174 7.21 -1.24 4.31
C GLN A 174 7.79 0.00 5.00
N SER A 175 7.97 1.10 4.27
CA SER A 175 8.45 2.37 4.82
C SER A 175 7.47 2.95 5.86
N ARG A 176 6.16 2.91 5.59
CA ARG A 176 5.12 3.38 6.53
C ARG A 176 5.12 2.54 7.81
N SER A 177 5.17 1.22 7.70
CA SER A 177 5.20 0.31 8.85
C SER A 177 6.41 0.55 9.77
N VAL A 178 7.58 0.86 9.21
CA VAL A 178 8.77 1.23 10.00
C VAL A 178 8.52 2.50 10.81
N GLY A 179 7.90 3.53 10.21
CA GLY A 179 7.55 4.77 10.91
C GLY A 179 6.58 4.55 12.08
N GLU A 180 5.60 3.66 11.90
CA GLU A 180 4.66 3.29 12.96
C GLU A 180 5.36 2.55 14.12
N ILE A 181 6.31 1.66 13.81
CA ILE A 181 7.13 0.97 14.83
C ILE A 181 7.95 1.97 15.64
N TYR A 182 8.63 2.93 14.98
CA TYR A 182 9.38 3.98 15.68
C TYR A 182 8.49 4.81 16.61
N THR A 183 7.32 5.21 16.13
CA THR A 183 6.36 5.99 16.93
C THR A 183 5.85 5.20 18.13
N SER A 184 5.58 3.90 17.95
CA SER A 184 5.18 3.00 19.02
C SER A 184 6.30 2.82 20.06
N ALA A 185 7.54 2.65 19.59
CA ALA A 185 8.73 2.54 20.44
C ALA A 185 8.96 3.81 21.27
N GLU A 186 8.82 5.01 20.70
CA GLU A 186 8.90 6.27 21.45
C GLU A 186 7.84 6.37 22.55
N ARG A 187 6.59 5.98 22.26
CA ARG A 187 5.51 5.97 23.27
C ARG A 187 5.81 4.99 24.40
N LEU A 188 6.30 3.79 24.07
CA LEU A 188 6.68 2.79 25.06
C LEU A 188 7.84 3.28 25.94
N TYR A 189 8.87 3.87 25.33
CA TYR A 189 10.01 4.42 26.05
C TYR A 189 9.58 5.51 27.04
N LYS A 190 8.75 6.47 26.63
CA LYS A 190 8.19 7.51 27.52
C LYS A 190 7.42 6.92 28.70
N LYS A 191 6.57 5.91 28.47
CA LYS A 191 5.84 5.22 29.55
C LYS A 191 6.78 4.51 30.51
N PHE A 192 7.81 3.84 29.98
CA PHE A 192 8.81 3.16 30.78
C PHE A 192 9.61 4.15 31.65
N THR A 193 10.01 5.31 31.12
CA THR A 193 10.70 6.34 31.91
C THR A 193 9.86 6.80 33.10
N LEU A 194 8.57 7.09 32.88
CA LEU A 194 7.66 7.49 33.96
C LEU A 194 7.50 6.38 35.01
N PHE A 195 7.34 5.14 34.56
CA PHE A 195 7.27 3.99 35.46
C PHE A 195 8.55 3.83 36.28
N ALA A 196 9.73 3.93 35.66
CA ALA A 196 11.02 3.83 36.34
C ALA A 196 11.19 4.92 37.41
N GLN A 197 10.75 6.15 37.13
CA GLN A 197 10.75 7.24 38.12
C GLN A 197 9.88 6.91 39.34
N ASN A 198 8.66 6.41 39.10
CA ASN A 198 7.76 5.99 40.17
C ASN A 198 8.36 4.82 40.97
N PHE A 199 8.99 3.85 40.29
CA PHE A 199 9.64 2.72 40.93
C PHE A 199 10.80 3.15 41.86
N VAL A 200 11.61 4.12 41.42
CA VAL A 200 12.67 4.72 42.26
C VAL A 200 12.06 5.47 43.46
N GLN A 201 10.93 6.15 43.30
CA GLN A 201 10.22 6.78 44.42
C GLN A 201 9.70 5.76 45.43
N ILE A 202 9.11 4.66 44.98
CA ILE A 202 8.66 3.55 45.84
C ILE A 202 9.84 3.00 46.65
N GLY A 203 10.98 2.72 45.99
CA GLY A 203 12.18 2.22 46.68
C GLY A 203 12.78 3.21 47.68
N ARG A 204 12.54 4.52 47.53
CA ARG A 204 12.88 5.53 48.56
C ARG A 204 11.88 5.51 49.72
N GLY A 205 10.59 5.43 49.42
CA GLY A 205 9.52 5.36 50.43
C GLY A 205 9.67 4.14 51.34
N ILE A 206 9.96 2.96 50.78
CA ILE A 206 10.18 1.73 51.55
C ILE A 206 11.34 1.90 52.53
N ARG A 207 12.48 2.44 52.08
CA ARG A 207 13.64 2.69 52.96
C ARG A 207 13.30 3.66 54.08
N GLN A 208 12.62 4.75 53.77
CA GLN A 208 12.21 5.73 54.76
C GLN A 208 11.24 5.14 55.80
N LEU A 209 10.28 4.32 55.36
CA LEU A 209 9.37 3.58 56.26
C LEU A 209 10.14 2.63 57.17
N SER A 210 11.11 1.88 56.63
CA SER A 210 11.98 1.00 57.41
C SER A 210 12.76 1.78 58.48
N ASP A 211 13.35 2.92 58.11
CA ASP A 211 14.09 3.78 59.06
C ASP A 211 13.21 4.36 60.17
N VAL A 212 11.96 4.71 59.85
CA VAL A 212 10.99 5.19 60.85
C VAL A 212 10.58 4.04 61.77
N TYR A 213 10.24 2.89 61.21
CA TYR A 213 9.89 1.70 61.97
C TYR A 213 11.00 1.31 62.95
N GLU A 214 12.24 1.18 62.49
CA GLU A 214 13.39 0.82 63.34
C GLU A 214 13.62 1.84 64.46
N ARG A 215 13.41 3.14 64.20
CA ARG A 215 13.53 4.19 65.23
C ARG A 215 12.41 4.08 66.26
N SER A 216 11.17 3.85 65.84
CA SER A 216 10.03 3.67 66.73
C SER A 216 10.18 2.40 67.57
N GLU A 217 10.66 1.31 66.98
CA GLU A 217 10.94 0.05 67.67
C GLU A 217 12.04 0.25 68.73
N LYS A 218 13.13 0.96 68.41
CA LYS A 218 14.17 1.32 69.40
C LYS A 218 13.62 2.14 70.55
N GLN A 219 12.72 3.09 70.30
CA GLN A 219 12.11 3.87 71.37
C GLN A 219 11.17 3.04 72.24
N LEU A 220 10.45 2.09 71.65
CA LEU A 220 9.46 1.29 72.34
C LEU A 220 10.07 0.11 73.12
N THR A 221 10.92 -0.69 72.48
CA THR A 221 11.32 -2.02 72.98
C THR A 221 12.84 -2.27 73.07
N THR A 222 13.63 -1.88 72.06
CA THR A 222 15.03 -2.37 71.96
C THR A 222 16.12 -1.36 72.34
N GLY A 223 15.82 -0.06 72.37
CA GLY A 223 16.79 1.01 72.63
C GLY A 223 17.13 1.19 74.11
N ARG A 224 18.26 1.84 74.40
CA ARG A 224 18.67 2.17 75.77
C ARG A 224 17.67 3.14 76.41
N GLY A 225 17.05 2.73 77.51
CA GLY A 225 16.01 3.51 78.17
C GLY A 225 14.68 3.53 77.41
N ASN A 226 14.39 2.50 76.62
CA ASN A 226 13.11 2.36 75.93
C ASN A 226 11.91 2.39 76.88
N ILE A 227 10.74 2.74 76.35
CA ILE A 227 9.51 2.97 77.11
C ILE A 227 9.12 1.73 77.94
N ILE A 228 9.15 0.53 77.36
CA ILE A 228 8.74 -0.69 78.07
C ILE A 228 9.66 -0.97 79.25
N SER A 229 10.98 -0.87 79.06
CA SER A 229 11.97 -1.05 80.13
C SER A 229 11.77 -0.07 81.28
N GLN A 230 11.37 1.18 80.98
CA GLN A 230 11.08 2.18 81.99
C GLN A 230 9.79 1.87 82.75
N LEU A 231 8.71 1.53 82.04
CA LEU A 231 7.41 1.19 82.63
C LEU A 231 7.50 -0.06 83.50
N GLU A 232 8.18 -1.11 83.04
CA GLU A 232 8.46 -2.32 83.83
C GLU A 232 9.35 -2.01 85.04
N GLY A 233 10.31 -1.10 84.89
CA GLY A 233 11.10 -0.57 86.00
C GLY A 233 10.24 0.12 87.06
N TRP A 234 9.17 0.83 86.67
CA TRP A 234 8.22 1.46 87.60
C TRP A 234 7.29 0.43 88.24
N LYS A 235 6.83 -0.57 87.49
CA LYS A 235 6.03 -1.70 88.01
C LYS A 235 6.77 -2.42 89.14
N LYS A 236 8.06 -2.71 88.94
CA LYS A 236 8.95 -3.29 89.98
C LYS A 236 9.12 -2.41 91.22
N LYS A 237 8.94 -1.08 91.09
CA LYS A 237 9.03 -0.11 92.19
C LYS A 237 7.69 0.15 92.91
N GLY A 238 6.62 -0.57 92.55
CA GLY A 238 5.33 -0.51 93.24
C GLY A 238 4.21 0.18 92.47
N LEU A 239 4.42 0.59 91.21
CA LEU A 239 3.33 1.05 90.34
C LEU A 239 2.45 -0.15 89.96
N THR A 240 1.13 -0.04 90.17
CA THR A 240 0.14 -1.06 89.80
C THR A 240 -0.71 -0.55 88.64
N PRO A 241 -0.30 -0.80 87.38
CA PRO A 241 -1.06 -0.36 86.22
C PRO A 241 -2.37 -1.13 86.09
N PRO A 242 -3.44 -0.49 85.56
CA PRO A 242 -4.74 -1.13 85.37
C PRO A 242 -4.79 -2.10 84.19
N ALA A 243 -3.74 -2.16 83.35
CA ALA A 243 -3.60 -3.07 82.22
C ALA A 243 -2.12 -3.44 82.00
N ASP A 244 -1.88 -4.63 81.46
CA ASP A 244 -0.54 -5.15 81.16
C ASP A 244 -0.09 -4.81 79.73
N ILE A 245 1.23 -4.75 79.55
CA ILE A 245 1.86 -4.56 78.24
C ILE A 245 1.72 -5.87 77.45
N PRO A 246 1.33 -5.82 76.15
CA PRO A 246 1.21 -7.02 75.33
C PRO A 246 2.50 -7.85 75.26
N ASP A 247 2.40 -9.17 75.39
CA ASP A 247 3.55 -10.10 75.36
C ASP A 247 4.38 -9.98 74.08
N ALA A 248 3.77 -9.64 72.95
CA ALA A 248 4.45 -9.45 71.68
C ALA A 248 5.42 -8.25 71.66
N LEU A 249 5.39 -7.40 72.68
CA LEU A 249 6.25 -6.22 72.83
C LEU A 249 7.28 -6.38 73.97
N MET A 250 7.21 -7.46 74.75
CA MET A 250 8.17 -7.78 75.83
C MET A 250 9.34 -8.61 75.33
#